data_AF-A0A2A4UB65-F1
#
_entry.id   AF-A0A2A4UB65-F1
#
_cell.length_a   1.000
_cell.length_b   1.000
_cell.length_c   1.000
_cell.angle_alpha   90.00
_cell.angle_beta   90.00
_cell.angle_gamma   90.00
#
_symmetry.space_group_name_H-M   'P 1'
#
loop_
_entity.id
_entity.type
_entity.pdbx_description
1 polymer ?
#
loop_
_entity_poly.entity_id
_entity_poly.type
_entity_poly.pdbx_seq_one_letter_code
_entity_poly.pdbx_strand_id
1 'polypeptide(L)'
;MLDIITETTTAHTLFEQTIYAKRRFSDELDYRPLPDADTLRHGLSDIFDVILGMFTDSRLEDDTQGILWSFVNSFHRKVERIQKDLDQNEDAQQKSQREQDGSEVKSVELEDLITEGQTLLEQRATFELMRDHGGELFEANTGGLWRPISGSKVNHITMTAAMIDSRDYIKAKQRAETRAFIPEGTLIAFTGGTDYQDYKTIWATLDKTKAKHTDMVLAHGGGT
;
A
#
# COMPACT_ATOMS: atom_id res chain seq x y z
N MET A 1 1.30 27.70 7.04
CA MET A 1 1.39 27.34 5.60
C MET A 1 2.42 26.22 5.46
N LEU A 2 2.16 25.08 6.10
CA LEU A 2 3.02 23.89 6.03
C LEU A 2 2.25 22.59 6.36
N ASP A 3 0.91 22.62 6.39
CA ASP A 3 0.08 21.46 6.77
C ASP A 3 -0.69 20.84 5.60
N ILE A 4 -0.44 21.26 4.35
CA ILE A 4 -1.19 20.75 3.18
C ILE A 4 -0.36 19.73 2.38
N ILE A 5 0.96 19.63 2.62
CA ILE A 5 1.86 18.79 1.80
C ILE A 5 2.05 17.37 2.38
N THR A 6 1.73 17.16 3.66
CA THR A 6 1.91 15.86 4.33
C THR A 6 0.75 14.89 4.12
N GLU A 7 -0.51 15.34 3.98
CA GLU A 7 -1.63 14.43 3.68
C GLU A 7 -1.54 13.83 2.27
N THR A 8 -0.91 14.56 1.32
CA THR A 8 -0.80 14.13 -0.08
C THR A 8 0.28 13.06 -0.29
N THR A 9 1.34 13.07 0.50
CA THR A 9 2.49 12.18 0.29
C THR A 9 2.16 10.74 0.69
N THR A 10 1.43 10.53 1.79
CA THR A 10 1.10 9.18 2.30
C THR A 10 0.07 8.46 1.41
N ALA A 11 -0.89 9.20 0.83
CA ALA A 11 -1.83 8.64 -0.15
C ALA A 11 -1.12 8.20 -1.43
N HIS A 12 -0.08 8.92 -1.87
CA HIS A 12 0.77 8.51 -2.98
C HIS A 12 1.61 7.27 -2.66
N THR A 13 2.11 7.11 -1.42
CA THR A 13 2.89 5.92 -1.04
C THR A 13 2.08 4.61 -0.99
N LEU A 14 0.75 4.68 -0.97
CA LEU A 14 -0.10 3.49 -1.05
C LEU A 14 -0.04 2.83 -2.45
N PHE A 15 0.28 3.60 -3.49
CA PHE A 15 0.32 3.13 -4.88
C PHE A 15 1.56 2.30 -5.22
N GLU A 16 2.57 2.24 -4.34
CA GLU A 16 3.90 1.68 -4.66
C GLU A 16 4.40 0.66 -3.62
N GLN A 17 3.52 -0.06 -2.92
CA GLN A 17 3.99 -1.05 -1.93
C GLN A 17 4.27 -2.43 -2.52
N THR A 18 3.71 -2.77 -3.69
CA THR A 18 3.88 -4.09 -4.29
C THR A 18 4.54 -3.96 -5.67
N ILE A 19 5.63 -4.70 -5.89
CA ILE A 19 6.37 -4.71 -7.18
C ILE A 19 5.56 -5.46 -8.26
N TYR A 20 4.53 -6.20 -7.86
CA TYR A 20 3.69 -7.03 -8.72
C TYR A 20 2.30 -7.23 -8.12
N ALA A 21 1.31 -7.49 -8.97
CA ALA A 21 -0.06 -7.84 -8.61
C ALA A 21 -0.36 -9.30 -8.96
N LYS A 22 -1.26 -9.96 -8.22
CA LYS A 22 -1.77 -11.29 -8.61
C LYS A 22 -2.93 -11.13 -9.59
N ARG A 23 -2.84 -11.76 -10.77
CA ARG A 23 -3.91 -11.66 -11.77
C ARG A 23 -5.07 -12.59 -11.41
N ARG A 24 -6.30 -12.06 -11.45
CA ARG A 24 -7.51 -12.88 -11.23
C ARG A 24 -7.54 -14.02 -12.26
N PHE A 25 -7.63 -15.26 -11.78
CA PHE A 25 -7.68 -16.50 -12.58
C PHE A 25 -6.38 -16.88 -13.30
N SER A 26 -5.23 -16.39 -12.84
CA SER A 26 -3.93 -16.78 -13.39
C SER A 26 -2.89 -16.85 -12.28
N ASP A 27 -2.02 -17.85 -12.35
CA ASP A 27 -0.87 -18.01 -11.44
C ASP A 27 0.31 -17.10 -11.84
N GLU A 28 0.16 -16.29 -12.90
CA GLU A 28 1.18 -15.34 -13.33
C GLU A 28 1.10 -14.04 -12.53
N LEU A 29 2.28 -13.59 -12.08
CA LEU A 29 2.46 -12.27 -11.49
C LEU A 29 2.37 -11.19 -12.58
N ASP A 30 1.59 -10.14 -12.31
CA ASP A 30 1.43 -8.99 -13.17
C ASP A 30 2.29 -7.84 -12.66
N TYR A 31 3.33 -7.50 -13.41
CA TYR A 31 4.29 -6.44 -13.05
C TYR A 31 3.89 -5.06 -13.56
N ARG A 32 2.71 -4.93 -14.19
CA ARG A 32 2.26 -3.62 -14.68
C ARG A 32 1.89 -2.73 -13.50
N PRO A 33 2.38 -1.47 -13.46
CA PRO A 33 2.06 -0.57 -12.37
C PRO A 33 0.57 -0.19 -12.41
N LEU A 34 0.06 0.18 -11.24
CA LEU A 34 -1.21 0.88 -11.17
C LEU A 34 -1.11 2.22 -11.91
N PRO A 35 -2.22 2.71 -12.48
CA PRO A 35 -2.25 4.06 -13.01
C PRO A 35 -1.99 5.06 -11.88
N ASP A 36 -1.12 6.02 -12.13
CA ASP A 36 -0.83 7.07 -11.14
C ASP A 36 -2.07 7.94 -10.90
N ALA A 37 -2.14 8.51 -9.70
CA ALA A 37 -3.31 9.25 -9.25
C ALA A 37 -3.61 10.49 -10.11
N ASP A 38 -2.59 11.14 -10.68
CA ASP A 38 -2.78 12.32 -11.52
C ASP A 38 -3.29 11.93 -12.90
N THR A 39 -2.78 10.85 -13.49
CA THR A 39 -3.33 10.26 -14.72
C THR A 39 -4.82 9.93 -14.56
N LEU A 40 -5.20 9.34 -13.42
CA LEU A 40 -6.61 9.05 -13.12
C LEU A 40 -7.45 10.33 -12.99
N ARG A 41 -6.95 11.34 -12.28
CA ARG A 41 -7.66 12.61 -12.09
C ARG A 41 -7.87 13.36 -13.41
N HIS A 42 -6.81 13.55 -14.19
CA HIS A 42 -6.90 14.21 -15.50
C HIS A 42 -7.82 13.44 -16.45
N GLY A 43 -7.68 12.11 -16.54
CA GLY A 43 -8.54 11.30 -17.39
C GLY A 43 -10.02 11.36 -16.98
N LEU A 44 -10.32 11.44 -15.68
CA LEU A 44 -11.70 11.64 -15.21
C LEU A 44 -12.24 13.02 -15.58
N SER A 45 -11.44 14.08 -15.44
CA SER A 45 -11.83 15.44 -15.86
C SER A 45 -12.16 15.46 -17.35
N ASP A 46 -11.28 14.90 -18.20
CA ASP A 46 -11.47 14.85 -19.65
C ASP A 46 -12.75 14.10 -20.03
N ILE A 47 -13.02 12.96 -19.39
CA ILE A 47 -14.26 12.19 -19.64
C ILE A 47 -15.49 12.98 -19.21
N PHE A 48 -15.44 13.68 -18.08
CA PHE A 48 -16.54 14.54 -17.62
C PHE A 48 -16.83 15.64 -18.63
N ASP A 49 -15.81 16.35 -19.11
CA ASP A 49 -15.95 17.42 -20.11
C ASP A 49 -16.54 16.88 -21.43
N VAL A 50 -16.09 15.70 -21.87
CA VAL A 50 -16.64 15.03 -23.06
C VAL A 50 -18.12 14.68 -22.85
N ILE A 51 -18.48 14.08 -21.70
CA ILE A 51 -19.88 13.74 -21.42
C ILE A 51 -20.71 15.03 -21.37
N LEU A 52 -20.28 16.07 -20.67
CA LEU A 52 -21.00 17.35 -20.62
C LEU A 52 -21.22 17.90 -22.04
N GLY A 53 -20.16 18.02 -22.82
CA GLY A 53 -20.22 18.57 -24.18
C GLY A 53 -21.09 17.77 -25.16
N MET A 54 -21.30 16.47 -24.94
CA MET A 54 -22.22 15.67 -25.74
C MET A 54 -23.70 16.04 -25.53
N PHE A 55 -24.05 16.56 -24.36
CA PHE A 55 -25.44 16.83 -23.97
C PHE A 55 -25.77 18.33 -23.86
N THR A 56 -24.77 19.20 -23.71
CA THR A 56 -24.94 20.67 -23.73
C THR A 56 -25.65 21.15 -25.00
N ASP A 57 -26.57 22.12 -24.86
CA ASP A 57 -27.34 22.70 -25.96
C ASP A 57 -28.17 21.67 -26.75
N SER A 58 -28.50 20.55 -26.10
CA SER A 58 -29.28 19.48 -26.68
C SER A 58 -30.61 19.29 -25.95
N ARG A 59 -31.55 18.59 -26.58
CA ARG A 59 -32.82 18.21 -25.94
C ARG A 59 -32.67 17.20 -24.79
N LEU A 60 -31.45 16.70 -24.57
CA LEU A 60 -31.11 15.73 -23.52
C LEU A 60 -30.26 16.36 -22.41
N GLU A 61 -30.07 17.69 -22.41
CA GLU A 61 -29.23 18.37 -21.42
C GLU A 61 -29.66 18.05 -19.98
N ASP A 62 -30.97 17.94 -19.72
CA ASP A 62 -31.53 17.57 -18.42
C ASP A 62 -31.15 16.14 -17.97
N ASP A 63 -30.81 15.24 -18.89
CA ASP A 63 -30.40 13.86 -18.59
C ASP A 63 -28.93 13.76 -18.14
N THR A 64 -28.13 14.81 -18.37
CA THR A 64 -26.67 14.81 -18.13
C THR A 64 -26.33 14.43 -16.69
N GLN A 65 -27.08 14.96 -15.72
CA GLN A 65 -26.87 14.66 -14.31
C GLN A 65 -27.04 13.16 -14.02
N GLY A 66 -28.05 12.50 -14.60
CA GLY A 66 -28.27 11.06 -14.43
C GLY A 66 -27.14 10.22 -15.03
N ILE A 67 -26.58 10.65 -16.16
CA ILE A 67 -25.45 10.00 -16.82
C ILE A 67 -24.17 10.13 -16.00
N LEU A 68 -23.81 11.35 -15.58
CA LEU A 68 -22.63 11.60 -14.75
C LEU A 68 -22.73 10.86 -13.41
N TRP A 69 -23.91 10.86 -12.78
CA TRP A 69 -24.16 10.10 -11.56
C TRP A 69 -23.89 8.60 -11.76
N SER A 70 -24.39 8.04 -12.86
CA SER A 70 -24.22 6.62 -13.21
C SER A 70 -22.77 6.26 -13.49
N PHE A 71 -22.02 7.18 -14.12
CA PHE A 71 -20.60 7.02 -14.38
C PHE A 71 -19.79 6.87 -13.07
N VAL A 72 -19.95 7.80 -12.14
CA VAL A 72 -19.28 7.73 -10.82
C VAL A 72 -19.73 6.49 -10.03
N ASN A 73 -21.03 6.16 -10.11
CA ASN A 73 -21.59 4.98 -9.45
C ASN A 73 -21.01 3.65 -9.97
N SER A 74 -20.45 3.63 -11.19
CA SER A 74 -19.76 2.44 -11.70
C SER A 74 -18.50 2.10 -10.89
N PHE A 75 -17.73 3.12 -10.48
CA PHE A 75 -16.56 2.95 -9.61
C PHE A 75 -16.98 2.50 -8.22
N HIS A 76 -18.05 3.09 -7.66
CA HIS A 76 -18.60 2.65 -6.38
C HIS A 76 -18.98 1.17 -6.38
N ARG A 77 -19.71 0.70 -7.40
CA ARG A 77 -20.05 -0.72 -7.56
C ARG A 77 -18.83 -1.62 -7.71
N LYS A 78 -17.75 -1.13 -8.31
CA LYS A 78 -16.48 -1.87 -8.41
C LYS A 78 -15.82 -1.99 -7.04
N VAL A 79 -15.80 -0.92 -6.24
CA VAL A 79 -15.34 -0.95 -4.84
C VAL A 79 -16.12 -1.99 -4.01
N GLU A 80 -17.46 -2.00 -4.10
CA GLU A 80 -18.28 -2.98 -3.38
C GLU A 80 -17.99 -4.44 -3.76
N ARG A 81 -17.67 -4.70 -5.03
CA ARG A 81 -17.27 -6.05 -5.47
C ARG A 81 -15.90 -6.43 -4.93
N ILE A 82 -14.93 -5.52 -4.99
CA ILE A 82 -13.59 -5.76 -4.45
C ILE A 82 -13.66 -5.97 -2.93
N GLN A 83 -14.52 -5.24 -2.21
CA GLN A 83 -14.71 -5.44 -0.77
C GLN A 83 -15.17 -6.87 -0.46
N LYS A 84 -16.11 -7.41 -1.23
CA LYS A 84 -16.54 -8.81 -1.06
C LYS A 84 -15.43 -9.82 -1.35
N ASP A 85 -14.60 -9.54 -2.37
CA ASP A 85 -13.44 -10.37 -2.69
C ASP A 85 -12.39 -10.29 -1.55
N LEU A 86 -12.20 -9.11 -0.92
CA LEU A 86 -11.35 -8.93 0.26
C LEU A 86 -11.87 -9.70 1.48
N ASP A 87 -13.16 -9.59 1.79
CA ASP A 87 -13.75 -10.30 2.94
C ASP A 87 -13.54 -11.82 2.80
N GLN A 88 -13.70 -12.37 1.59
CA GLN A 88 -13.43 -13.78 1.30
C GLN A 88 -11.95 -14.16 1.43
N ASN A 89 -11.05 -13.28 0.97
CA ASN A 89 -9.61 -13.48 1.09
C ASN A 89 -9.17 -13.43 2.57
N GLU A 90 -9.72 -12.53 3.38
CA GLU A 90 -9.45 -12.44 4.82
C GLU A 90 -9.90 -13.71 5.56
N ASP A 91 -11.09 -14.23 5.25
CA ASP A 91 -11.58 -15.51 5.79
C ASP A 91 -10.64 -16.67 5.40
N ALA A 92 -10.17 -16.70 4.15
CA ALA A 92 -9.23 -17.69 3.66
C ALA A 92 -7.86 -17.60 4.36
N GLN A 93 -7.33 -16.39 4.56
CA GLN A 93 -6.09 -16.16 5.31
C GLN A 93 -6.22 -16.65 6.76
N GLN A 94 -7.32 -16.30 7.44
CA GLN A 94 -7.56 -16.74 8.82
C GLN A 94 -7.65 -18.26 8.93
N LYS A 95 -8.33 -18.90 7.98
CA LYS A 95 -8.41 -20.36 7.91
C LYS A 95 -7.03 -20.98 7.69
N SER A 96 -6.28 -20.49 6.70
CA SER A 96 -4.93 -20.97 6.38
C SER A 96 -3.98 -20.84 7.56
N GLN A 97 -4.04 -19.73 8.31
CA GLN A 97 -3.24 -19.54 9.54
C GLN A 97 -3.58 -20.56 10.63
N ARG A 98 -4.86 -20.88 10.84
CA ARG A 98 -5.29 -21.87 11.85
C ARG A 98 -4.90 -23.30 11.47
N GLU A 99 -4.80 -23.57 10.18
CA GLU A 99 -4.49 -24.89 9.62
C GLU A 99 -2.98 -25.12 9.42
N GLN A 100 -2.12 -24.17 9.80
CA GLN A 100 -0.67 -24.30 9.70
C GLN A 100 -0.16 -25.53 10.46
N ASP A 101 0.63 -26.34 9.78
CA ASP A 101 1.28 -27.55 10.32
C ASP A 101 2.82 -27.47 10.22
N GLY A 102 3.36 -26.32 9.83
CA GLY A 102 4.78 -26.09 9.62
C GLY A 102 5.31 -26.61 8.29
N SER A 103 4.44 -27.11 7.39
CA SER A 103 4.86 -27.46 6.03
C SER A 103 5.15 -26.21 5.19
N GLU A 104 6.14 -26.35 4.31
CA GLU A 104 6.47 -25.33 3.30
C GLU A 104 5.27 -25.04 2.39
N VAL A 105 4.53 -26.08 1.98
CA VAL A 105 3.34 -25.96 1.12
C VAL A 105 2.31 -25.01 1.72
N LYS A 106 1.91 -25.21 2.99
CA LYS A 106 0.94 -24.31 3.64
C LYS A 106 1.47 -22.92 3.93
N SER A 107 2.79 -22.77 4.08
CA SER A 107 3.42 -21.46 4.23
C SER A 107 3.32 -20.67 2.93
N VAL A 108 3.63 -21.31 1.79
CA VAL A 108 3.50 -20.72 0.45
C VAL A 108 2.04 -20.38 0.13
N GLU A 109 1.09 -21.27 0.43
CA GLU A 109 -0.34 -20.99 0.23
C GLU A 109 -0.82 -19.77 1.02
N LEU A 110 -0.31 -19.56 2.23
CA LEU A 110 -0.62 -18.37 3.02
C LEU A 110 0.01 -17.11 2.42
N GLU A 111 1.26 -17.17 1.97
CA GLU A 111 1.93 -16.05 1.28
C GLU A 111 1.21 -15.64 0.00
N ASP A 112 0.69 -16.62 -0.75
CA ASP A 112 -0.13 -16.39 -1.94
C ASP A 112 -1.44 -15.66 -1.62
N LEU A 113 -2.12 -16.04 -0.53
CA LEU A 113 -3.34 -15.37 -0.08
C LEU A 113 -3.07 -13.94 0.39
N ILE A 114 -1.94 -13.71 1.07
CA ILE A 114 -1.50 -12.38 1.52
C ILE A 114 -1.22 -11.48 0.31
N THR A 115 -0.49 -12.00 -0.68
CA THR A 115 -0.18 -11.29 -1.93
C THR A 115 -1.45 -10.92 -2.70
N GLU A 116 -2.41 -11.84 -2.78
CA GLU A 116 -3.71 -11.57 -3.38
C GLU A 116 -4.48 -10.48 -2.62
N GLY A 117 -4.48 -10.55 -1.29
CA GLY A 117 -5.09 -9.53 -0.43
C GLY A 117 -4.49 -8.14 -0.65
N GLN A 118 -3.17 -8.03 -0.77
CA GLN A 118 -2.48 -6.78 -1.09
C GLN A 118 -2.93 -6.21 -2.44
N THR A 119 -2.98 -7.05 -3.47
CA THR A 119 -3.47 -6.67 -4.80
C THR A 119 -4.90 -6.13 -4.75
N LEU A 120 -5.78 -6.80 -3.98
CA LEU A 120 -7.17 -6.37 -3.83
C LEU A 120 -7.30 -5.03 -3.08
N LEU A 121 -6.47 -4.80 -2.06
CA LEU A 121 -6.42 -3.53 -1.32
C LEU A 121 -6.01 -2.37 -2.22
N GLU A 122 -4.97 -2.55 -3.03
CA GLU A 122 -4.49 -1.56 -4.00
C GLU A 122 -5.56 -1.24 -5.07
N GLN A 123 -6.23 -2.27 -5.59
CA GLN A 123 -7.35 -2.08 -6.51
C GLN A 123 -8.49 -1.30 -5.85
N ARG A 124 -8.87 -1.65 -4.61
CA ARG A 124 -9.92 -0.93 -3.88
C ARG A 124 -9.57 0.54 -3.74
N ALA A 125 -8.36 0.84 -3.28
CA ALA A 125 -7.87 2.21 -3.12
C ALA A 125 -7.92 3.00 -4.44
N THR A 126 -7.49 2.38 -5.54
CA THR A 126 -7.54 3.00 -6.88
C THR A 126 -8.97 3.39 -7.26
N PHE A 127 -9.94 2.47 -7.10
CA PHE A 127 -11.34 2.74 -7.44
C PHE A 127 -12.04 3.67 -6.45
N GLU A 128 -11.63 3.69 -5.17
CA GLU A 128 -12.11 4.67 -4.19
C GLU A 128 -11.65 6.09 -4.58
N LEU A 129 -10.40 6.26 -5.02
CA LEU A 129 -9.89 7.54 -5.54
C LEU A 129 -10.69 8.02 -6.74
N MET A 130 -10.96 7.13 -7.71
CA MET A 130 -11.75 7.48 -8.89
C MET A 130 -13.21 7.85 -8.53
N ARG A 131 -13.82 7.11 -7.60
CA ARG A 131 -15.17 7.39 -7.10
C ARG A 131 -15.24 8.76 -6.42
N ASP A 132 -14.27 9.06 -5.56
CA ASP A 132 -14.30 10.27 -4.74
C ASP A 132 -14.02 11.51 -5.60
N HIS A 133 -13.02 11.45 -6.48
CA HIS A 133 -12.75 12.53 -7.42
C HIS A 133 -13.88 12.71 -8.45
N GLY A 134 -14.45 11.62 -8.96
CA GLY A 134 -15.65 11.69 -9.81
C GLY A 134 -16.84 12.33 -9.08
N GLY A 135 -16.97 12.13 -7.77
CA GLY A 135 -17.96 12.80 -6.94
C GLY A 135 -17.73 14.31 -6.82
N GLU A 136 -16.48 14.74 -6.69
CA GLU A 136 -16.09 16.16 -6.71
C GLU A 136 -16.42 16.82 -8.05
N LEU A 137 -16.07 16.17 -9.16
CA LEU A 137 -16.40 16.64 -10.51
C LEU A 137 -17.91 16.72 -10.74
N PHE A 138 -18.66 15.73 -10.24
CA PHE A 138 -20.13 15.75 -10.28
C PHE A 138 -20.70 16.94 -9.54
N GLU A 139 -20.22 17.21 -8.32
CA GLU A 139 -20.66 18.36 -7.52
C GLU A 139 -20.31 19.68 -8.19
N ALA A 140 -19.09 19.82 -8.71
CA ALA A 140 -18.62 21.02 -9.39
C ALA A 140 -19.46 21.36 -10.63
N ASN A 141 -19.91 20.34 -11.38
CA ASN A 141 -20.63 20.54 -12.64
C ASN A 141 -22.15 20.59 -12.50
N THR A 142 -22.72 19.97 -11.46
CA THR A 142 -24.19 19.88 -11.29
C THR A 142 -24.72 20.69 -10.12
N GLY A 143 -23.84 21.14 -9.21
CA GLY A 143 -24.21 21.77 -7.94
C GLY A 143 -24.83 20.82 -6.91
N GLY A 144 -25.07 19.55 -7.28
CA GLY A 144 -25.62 18.51 -6.41
C GLY A 144 -24.53 17.61 -5.84
N LEU A 145 -24.70 17.18 -4.59
CA LEU A 145 -23.79 16.20 -3.99
C LEU A 145 -23.97 14.82 -4.62
N TRP A 146 -22.87 14.20 -5.06
CA TRP A 146 -22.90 12.79 -5.45
C TRP A 146 -23.06 11.89 -4.22
N ARG A 147 -24.03 10.96 -4.28
CA ARG A 147 -24.22 9.90 -3.27
C ARG A 147 -24.63 8.59 -3.95
N PRO A 148 -24.18 7.43 -3.44
CA PRO A 148 -24.67 6.15 -3.94
C PRO A 148 -26.15 5.95 -3.60
N ILE A 149 -26.90 5.27 -4.47
CA ILE A 149 -28.33 4.97 -4.26
C ILE A 149 -28.54 4.07 -3.03
N SER A 150 -27.57 3.19 -2.76
CA SER A 150 -27.59 2.25 -1.66
C SER A 150 -26.19 2.07 -1.11
N GLY A 151 -26.08 1.75 0.17
CA GLY A 151 -24.78 1.51 0.82
C GLY A 151 -24.15 2.77 1.39
N SER A 152 -23.07 2.58 2.13
CA SER A 152 -22.31 3.67 2.74
C SER A 152 -21.13 4.05 1.83
N LYS A 153 -20.86 5.36 1.72
CA LYS A 153 -19.62 5.87 1.12
C LYS A 153 -18.51 5.82 2.19
N VAL A 154 -18.05 4.61 2.54
CA VAL A 154 -16.84 4.45 3.36
C VAL A 154 -15.63 4.62 2.46
N ASN A 155 -14.62 5.32 2.97
CA ASN A 155 -13.31 5.42 2.35
C ASN A 155 -12.30 4.70 3.25
N HIS A 156 -11.69 3.64 2.73
CA HIS A 156 -10.73 2.81 3.47
C HIS A 156 -9.28 3.23 3.24
N ILE A 157 -9.00 4.12 2.29
CA ILE A 157 -7.66 4.69 2.04
C ILE A 157 -7.18 5.43 3.28
N THR A 158 -8.01 6.29 3.86
CA THR A 158 -7.66 7.08 5.06
C THR A 158 -7.35 6.18 6.26
N MET A 159 -8.10 5.10 6.43
CA MET A 159 -7.86 4.10 7.48
C MET A 159 -6.54 3.38 7.27
N THR A 160 -6.22 3.01 6.03
CA THR A 160 -4.98 2.31 5.66
C THR A 160 -3.76 3.21 5.85
N ALA A 161 -3.83 4.47 5.42
CA ALA A 161 -2.78 5.47 5.64
C ALA A 161 -2.52 5.68 7.14
N ALA A 162 -3.57 5.87 7.95
CA ALA A 162 -3.44 6.03 9.40
C ALA A 162 -2.83 4.79 10.09
N MET A 163 -3.16 3.58 9.64
CA MET A 163 -2.56 2.34 10.16
C MET A 163 -1.07 2.20 9.78
N ILE A 164 -0.71 2.57 8.56
CA ILE A 164 0.69 2.57 8.09
C ILE A 164 1.52 3.58 8.88
N ASP A 165 1.03 4.82 9.02
CA ASP A 165 1.69 5.86 9.80
C ASP A 165 1.88 5.43 11.26
N SER A 166 0.87 4.77 11.84
CA SER A 166 0.97 4.17 13.17
C SER A 166 2.05 3.09 13.25
N ARG A 167 2.11 2.17 12.28
CA ARG A 167 3.14 1.11 12.22
C ARG A 167 4.54 1.69 12.08
N ASP A 168 4.72 2.68 11.21
CA ASP A 168 6.01 3.29 10.95
C ASP A 168 6.47 4.13 12.14
N TYR A 169 5.54 4.83 12.81
CA TYR A 169 5.78 5.45 14.11
C TYR A 169 6.23 4.44 15.17
N ILE A 170 5.54 3.29 15.29
CA ILE A 170 5.92 2.22 16.23
C ILE A 170 7.33 1.69 15.90
N LYS A 171 7.65 1.43 14.63
CA LYS A 171 8.98 0.99 14.20
C LYS A 171 10.05 2.05 14.47
N ALA A 172 9.75 3.32 14.23
CA ALA A 172 10.66 4.43 14.51
C ALA A 172 10.92 4.56 16.03
N LYS A 173 9.88 4.41 16.85
CA LYS A 173 9.97 4.38 18.30
C LYS A 173 10.79 3.19 18.79
N GLN A 174 10.53 1.97 18.30
CA GLN A 174 11.31 0.77 18.65
C GLN A 174 12.79 0.92 18.24
N ARG A 175 13.08 1.50 17.07
CA ARG A 175 14.45 1.81 16.65
C ARG A 175 15.10 2.85 17.56
N ALA A 176 14.37 3.89 17.97
CA ALA A 176 14.88 4.90 18.90
C ALA A 176 15.16 4.30 20.28
N GLU A 177 14.25 3.47 20.80
CA GLU A 177 14.44 2.73 22.06
C GLU A 177 15.63 1.78 21.94
N THR A 178 15.75 1.03 20.85
CA THR A 178 16.88 0.11 20.61
C THR A 178 18.20 0.89 20.48
N ARG A 179 18.22 2.01 19.76
CA ARG A 179 19.39 2.88 19.61
C ARG A 179 19.84 3.48 20.94
N ALA A 180 18.93 3.72 21.89
CA ALA A 180 19.30 4.18 23.24
C ALA A 180 20.09 3.13 24.03
N PHE A 181 20.04 1.85 23.63
CA PHE A 181 20.82 0.75 24.23
C PHE A 181 22.03 0.34 23.38
N ILE A 182 22.31 1.01 22.25
CA ILE A 182 23.52 0.76 21.45
C ILE A 182 24.66 1.59 22.04
N PRO A 183 25.79 0.98 22.45
CA PRO A 183 26.96 1.71 22.91
C PRO A 183 27.43 2.73 21.85
N GLU A 184 27.81 3.92 22.27
CA GLU A 184 28.34 4.94 21.35
C GLU A 184 29.67 4.46 20.72
N GLY A 185 29.75 4.56 19.39
CA GLY A 185 30.96 4.24 18.63
C GLY A 185 30.69 3.66 17.24
N THR A 186 31.75 3.45 16.47
CA THR A 186 31.66 2.88 15.12
C THR A 186 31.24 1.41 15.21
N LEU A 187 30.03 1.10 14.72
CA LEU A 187 29.50 -0.26 14.74
C LEU A 187 30.23 -1.14 13.71
N ILE A 188 30.94 -2.17 14.20
CA ILE A 188 31.62 -3.17 13.38
C ILE A 188 30.83 -4.46 13.48
N ALA A 189 30.08 -4.78 12.42
CA ALA A 189 29.38 -6.05 12.31
C ALA A 189 30.38 -7.18 12.04
N PHE A 190 30.36 -8.22 12.87
CA PHE A 190 31.10 -9.46 12.62
C PHE A 190 30.11 -10.63 12.54
N THR A 191 30.37 -11.55 11.61
CA THR A 191 29.55 -12.74 11.37
C THR A 191 30.42 -13.99 11.52
N GLY A 192 29.85 -15.05 12.11
CA GLY A 192 30.55 -16.32 12.25
C GLY A 192 30.60 -17.07 10.93
N GLY A 193 31.76 -17.16 10.31
CA GLY A 193 32.02 -18.06 9.18
C GLY A 193 32.42 -19.47 9.64
N THR A 194 32.56 -20.40 8.69
CA THR A 194 32.96 -21.81 8.94
C THR A 194 34.34 -21.95 9.59
N ASP A 195 35.22 -20.94 9.45
CA ASP A 195 36.60 -20.93 9.95
C ASP A 195 36.76 -20.17 11.28
N TYR A 196 35.73 -20.14 12.13
CA TYR A 196 35.75 -19.43 13.44
C TYR A 196 36.87 -19.89 14.40
N GLN A 197 37.49 -21.04 14.12
CA GLN A 197 38.54 -21.65 14.93
C GLN A 197 39.91 -20.98 14.72
N ASP A 198 40.12 -20.21 13.65
CA ASP A 198 41.35 -19.45 13.44
C ASP A 198 41.35 -18.12 14.22
N TYR A 199 41.52 -18.22 15.53
CA TYR A 199 41.54 -17.06 16.42
C TYR A 199 42.63 -16.04 16.02
N LYS A 200 43.77 -16.48 15.46
CA LYS A 200 44.87 -15.57 15.11
C LYS A 200 44.47 -14.62 13.99
N THR A 201 43.80 -15.14 12.97
CA THR A 201 43.29 -14.34 11.85
C THR A 201 42.18 -13.38 12.30
N ILE A 202 41.32 -13.82 13.23
CA ILE A 202 40.28 -12.99 13.83
C ILE A 202 40.91 -11.80 14.59
N TRP A 203 41.86 -12.06 15.49
CA TRP A 203 42.53 -11.01 16.26
C TRP A 203 43.28 -10.02 15.35
N ALA A 204 44.04 -10.52 14.39
CA ALA A 204 44.79 -9.66 13.46
C ALA A 204 43.86 -8.74 12.63
N THR A 205 42.65 -9.18 12.33
CA THR A 205 41.64 -8.39 11.62
C THR A 205 41.02 -7.35 12.56
N LEU A 206 40.64 -7.75 13.77
CA LEU A 206 40.08 -6.84 14.77
C LEU A 206 41.07 -5.74 15.18
N ASP A 207 42.37 -6.06 15.31
CA ASP A 207 43.41 -5.07 15.63
C ASP A 207 43.58 -4.04 14.51
N LYS A 208 43.56 -4.49 13.24
CA LYS A 208 43.60 -3.58 12.08
C LYS A 208 42.38 -2.68 12.03
N THR A 209 41.20 -3.19 12.37
CA THR A 209 39.96 -2.42 12.40
C THR A 209 39.98 -1.42 13.56
N LYS A 210 40.44 -1.82 14.74
CA LYS A 210 40.59 -0.94 15.92
C LYS A 210 41.56 0.22 15.68
N ALA A 211 42.63 -0.03 14.92
CA ALA A 211 43.57 1.01 14.54
C ALA A 211 42.94 2.10 13.63
N LYS A 212 41.88 1.75 12.88
CA LYS A 212 41.14 2.69 12.03
C LYS A 212 39.93 3.31 12.72
N HIS A 213 39.29 2.55 13.62
CA HIS A 213 38.08 2.92 14.36
C HIS A 213 38.34 2.68 15.85
N THR A 214 38.93 3.68 16.51
CA THR A 214 39.34 3.55 17.92
C THR A 214 38.15 3.43 18.87
N ASP A 215 36.99 3.91 18.43
CA ASP A 215 35.67 3.86 19.07
C ASP A 215 34.84 2.64 18.62
N MET A 216 35.49 1.59 18.09
CA MET A 216 34.80 0.39 17.58
C MET A 216 33.88 -0.26 18.64
N VAL A 217 32.63 -0.52 18.24
CA VAL A 217 31.64 -1.34 18.96
C VAL A 217 31.36 -2.58 18.13
N LEU A 218 31.62 -3.76 18.69
CA LEU A 218 31.37 -5.02 17.99
C LEU A 218 29.90 -5.40 18.08
N ALA A 219 29.30 -5.64 16.92
CA ALA A 219 27.94 -6.17 16.81
C ALA A 219 27.99 -7.55 16.15
N HIS A 220 27.23 -8.50 16.69
CA HIS A 220 27.02 -9.80 16.05
C HIS A 220 25.53 -9.98 15.76
N GLY A 221 25.22 -10.69 14.68
CA GLY A 221 23.87 -11.22 14.51
C GLY A 221 23.58 -12.20 15.66
N GLY A 222 22.42 -12.08 16.30
CA GLY A 222 21.93 -13.11 17.20
C GLY A 222 21.67 -14.38 16.41
N GLY A 223 22.66 -15.25 16.30
CA GLY A 223 22.50 -16.59 15.75
C GLY A 223 21.75 -17.44 16.76
N THR A 224 20.66 -18.08 16.31
CA THR A 224 20.10 -19.28 16.94
C THR A 224 21.11 -20.40 16.92
#